data_AF-A0A9P0IGT8-F1
#
_entry.id   AF-A0A9P0IGT8-F1
#
_cell.length_a   1.000
_cell.length_b   1.000
_cell.length_c   1.000
_cell.angle_alpha   90.00
_cell.angle_beta   90.00
_cell.angle_gamma   90.00
#
_symmetry.space_group_name_H-M   'P 1'
#
loop_
_entity.id
_entity.type
_entity.pdbx_description
1 polymer ?
#
loop_
_entity_poly.entity_id
_entity_poly.type
_entity_poly.pdbx_seq_one_letter_code
_entity_poly.pdbx_strand_id
1 'polypeptide(L)'
;MFWDLILPLFIPAALVLFFRILNKPYKPAIFGVYQQRNKFFWIKYIFMYLILSFRQLVNHIRRILAVETGKSSDGVQHVHKQDEVLENKYYLGDHAQGIDAVYLNGCNKDGDAVICGIARRPKHVVDAFLFLKVKGEDLLLSPELPDTYQEQVTIEEGYYRVKGLEIANFIPMRTWKLTYNGDMKVRNDTEKTVKVELELTWSAVFSHFNYDTQMSPKSMARDLAKEKWSRGYFKLLKKFHQTHYEQMGVLEGTVTIDGKDHTIYHASGIIVLDPSETGKRSTATCIISFSWKMETVWPLVQCVSLLFYHI
;
A
#
# COMPACT_ATOMS: atom_id res chain seq x y z
N MET A 1 12.07 17.49 -61.39
CA MET A 1 11.09 16.73 -62.21
C MET A 1 10.53 15.48 -61.50
N PHE A 2 11.34 14.61 -60.88
CA PHE A 2 10.80 13.42 -60.18
C PHE A 2 10.07 13.75 -58.87
N TRP A 3 10.58 14.72 -58.09
CA TRP A 3 9.96 15.18 -56.84
C TRP A 3 8.66 15.97 -57.04
N ASP A 4 8.52 16.65 -58.18
CA ASP A 4 7.37 17.48 -58.51
C ASP A 4 6.10 16.65 -58.80
N LEU A 5 6.27 15.37 -59.16
CA LEU A 5 5.18 14.40 -59.36
C LEU A 5 4.87 13.58 -58.09
N ILE A 6 5.85 13.36 -57.21
CA ILE A 6 5.69 12.51 -56.02
C ILE A 6 5.02 13.28 -54.87
N LEU A 7 5.41 14.54 -54.66
CA LEU A 7 4.87 15.37 -53.60
C LEU A 7 3.32 15.54 -53.65
N PRO A 8 2.69 15.79 -54.81
CA PRO A 8 1.23 15.92 -54.89
C PRO A 8 0.46 14.59 -54.75
N LEU A 9 1.11 13.43 -54.92
CA LEU A 9 0.51 12.12 -54.64
C LEU A 9 0.69 11.70 -53.17
N PHE A 10 1.78 12.14 -52.54
CA PHE A 10 2.07 11.82 -51.16
C PHE A 10 1.09 12.47 -50.19
N ILE A 11 0.70 13.73 -50.42
CA ILE A 11 -0.21 14.46 -49.52
C ILE A 11 -1.60 13.80 -49.45
N PRO A 12 -2.30 13.50 -50.57
CA PRO A 12 -3.57 12.78 -50.52
C PRO A 12 -3.45 11.37 -49.93
N ALA A 13 -2.39 10.63 -50.28
CA ALA A 13 -2.15 9.30 -49.73
C ALA A 13 -1.94 9.35 -48.19
N ALA A 14 -1.17 10.32 -47.71
CA ALA A 14 -0.96 10.56 -46.29
C ALA A 14 -2.26 10.98 -45.59
N LEU A 15 -3.09 11.83 -46.20
CA LEU A 15 -4.41 12.21 -45.68
C LEU A 15 -5.34 11.00 -45.59
N VAL A 16 -5.42 10.17 -46.62
CA VAL A 16 -6.23 8.93 -46.61
C VAL A 16 -5.75 7.98 -45.52
N LEU A 17 -4.43 7.78 -45.39
CA LEU A 17 -3.85 6.95 -44.34
C LEU A 17 -4.17 7.53 -42.95
N PHE A 18 -4.04 8.84 -42.79
CA PHE A 18 -4.34 9.57 -41.56
C PHE A 18 -5.82 9.40 -41.15
N PHE A 19 -6.77 9.65 -42.06
CA PHE A 19 -8.19 9.45 -41.78
C PHE A 19 -8.54 7.99 -41.54
N ARG A 20 -7.92 7.04 -42.24
CA ARG A 20 -8.10 5.60 -41.98
C ARG A 20 -7.63 5.21 -40.58
N ILE A 21 -6.51 5.75 -40.11
CA ILE A 21 -6.03 5.56 -38.74
C ILE A 21 -7.01 6.23 -37.76
N LEU A 22 -7.40 7.48 -37.99
CA LEU A 22 -8.34 8.22 -37.13
C LEU A 22 -9.72 7.56 -37.04
N ASN A 23 -10.20 6.91 -38.09
CA ASN A 23 -11.52 6.27 -38.11
C ASN A 23 -11.47 4.79 -37.70
N LYS A 24 -10.30 4.21 -37.44
CA LYS A 24 -10.20 2.82 -36.97
C LYS A 24 -10.95 2.68 -35.63
N PRO A 25 -11.94 1.76 -35.54
CA PRO A 25 -12.69 1.56 -34.31
C PRO A 25 -11.80 0.97 -33.22
N TYR A 26 -12.16 1.25 -31.97
CA TYR A 26 -11.53 0.61 -30.82
C TYR A 26 -11.98 -0.85 -30.75
N LYS A 27 -11.05 -1.75 -30.43
CA LYS A 27 -11.41 -3.13 -30.10
C LYS A 27 -12.27 -3.15 -28.82
N PRO A 28 -13.26 -4.06 -28.72
CA PRO A 28 -14.03 -4.21 -27.50
C PRO A 28 -13.12 -4.64 -26.33
N ALA A 29 -13.49 -4.23 -25.12
CA ALA A 29 -12.77 -4.65 -23.91
C ALA A 29 -12.94 -6.15 -23.68
N ILE A 30 -11.88 -6.81 -23.21
CA ILE A 30 -11.96 -8.22 -22.81
C ILE A 30 -12.80 -8.29 -21.53
N PHE A 31 -13.86 -9.11 -21.54
CA PHE A 31 -14.86 -9.20 -20.46
C PHE A 31 -15.54 -7.86 -20.10
N GLY A 32 -15.55 -6.89 -21.02
CA GLY A 32 -16.12 -5.56 -20.76
C GLY A 32 -15.28 -4.66 -19.84
N VAL A 33 -14.19 -5.17 -19.26
CA VAL A 33 -13.36 -4.45 -18.28
C VAL A 33 -12.00 -4.09 -18.87
N TYR A 34 -11.27 -5.05 -19.44
CA TYR A 34 -9.87 -4.87 -19.80
C TYR A 34 -9.69 -4.25 -21.19
N GLN A 35 -9.26 -2.99 -21.24
CA GLN A 35 -9.00 -2.30 -22.50
C GLN A 35 -7.82 -2.91 -23.26
N GLN A 36 -7.96 -2.97 -24.58
CA GLN A 36 -6.93 -3.49 -25.48
C GLN A 36 -6.09 -2.37 -26.10
N ARG A 37 -4.96 -2.74 -26.72
CA ARG A 37 -4.10 -1.81 -27.47
C ARG A 37 -4.93 -1.09 -28.55
N ASN A 38 -5.00 0.23 -28.44
CA ASN A 38 -5.70 1.10 -29.38
C ASN A 38 -4.76 1.67 -30.46
N LYS A 39 -5.32 2.37 -31.46
CA LYS A 39 -4.57 3.00 -32.57
C LYS A 39 -3.49 4.00 -32.13
N PHE A 40 -3.66 4.63 -30.97
CA PHE A 40 -2.71 5.60 -30.42
C PHE A 40 -1.84 4.99 -29.31
N PHE A 41 -1.87 3.66 -29.14
CA PHE A 41 -1.20 2.98 -28.03
C PHE A 41 0.29 3.34 -27.96
N TRP A 42 1.03 3.24 -29.06
CA TRP A 42 2.47 3.49 -29.05
C TRP A 42 2.83 4.95 -28.74
N ILE A 43 2.06 5.90 -29.27
CA ILE A 43 2.24 7.33 -28.99
C ILE A 43 2.01 7.61 -27.50
N LYS A 44 0.88 7.10 -26.96
CA LYS A 44 0.54 7.20 -25.54
C LYS A 44 1.59 6.55 -24.64
N TYR A 45 2.05 5.36 -25.04
CA TYR A 45 3.05 4.58 -24.31
C TYR A 45 4.37 5.33 -24.23
N ILE A 46 4.91 5.81 -25.36
CA ILE A 46 6.18 6.56 -25.39
C ILE A 46 6.05 7.82 -24.52
N PHE A 47 4.96 8.57 -24.68
CA PHE A 47 4.70 9.77 -23.88
C PHE A 47 4.70 9.48 -22.37
N MET A 48 3.91 8.50 -21.92
CA MET A 48 3.85 8.16 -20.49
C MET A 48 5.14 7.55 -19.98
N TYR A 49 5.82 6.73 -20.78
CA TYR A 49 7.09 6.13 -20.40
C TYR A 49 8.14 7.20 -20.15
N LEU A 50 8.25 8.20 -21.03
CA LEU A 50 9.18 9.32 -20.87
C LEU A 50 8.86 10.15 -19.63
N ILE A 51 7.59 10.52 -19.41
CA ILE A 51 7.17 11.29 -18.23
C ILE A 51 7.47 10.54 -16.94
N LEU A 52 7.08 9.26 -16.86
CA LEU A 52 7.28 8.45 -15.67
C LEU A 52 8.77 8.22 -15.41
N SER A 53 9.55 7.88 -16.44
CA SER A 53 11.00 7.68 -16.30
C SER A 53 11.72 8.97 -15.88
N PHE A 54 11.33 10.11 -16.46
CA PHE A 54 11.88 11.40 -16.06
C PHE A 54 11.51 11.76 -14.62
N ARG A 55 10.26 11.52 -14.20
CA ARG A 55 9.83 11.72 -12.81
C ARG A 55 10.66 10.88 -11.84
N GLN A 56 10.91 9.61 -12.18
CA GLN A 56 11.75 8.72 -11.37
C GLN A 56 13.19 9.21 -11.27
N LEU A 57 13.78 9.62 -12.40
CA LEU A 57 15.14 10.15 -12.44
C LEU A 57 15.26 11.42 -11.58
N VAL A 58 14.32 12.37 -11.73
CA VAL A 58 14.29 13.60 -10.94
C VAL A 58 14.17 13.30 -9.45
N ASN A 59 13.30 12.36 -9.06
CA ASN A 59 13.16 11.96 -7.65
C ASN A 59 14.44 11.30 -7.13
N HIS A 60 15.07 10.43 -7.91
CA HIS A 60 16.33 9.79 -7.53
C HIS A 60 17.46 10.81 -7.31
N ILE A 61 17.64 11.75 -8.25
CA ILE A 61 18.65 12.82 -8.13
C ILE A 61 18.36 13.70 -6.91
N ARG A 62 17.10 14.09 -6.69
CA ARG A 62 16.72 14.88 -5.50
C ARG A 62 17.04 14.16 -4.19
N ARG A 63 16.85 12.84 -4.12
CA ARG A 63 17.20 12.05 -2.94
C ARG A 63 18.70 12.03 -2.71
N ILE A 64 19.51 11.79 -3.75
CA ILE A 64 20.99 11.83 -3.64
C ILE A 64 21.45 13.21 -3.14
N LEU A 65 20.99 14.29 -3.77
CA LEU A 65 21.37 15.65 -3.37
C LEU A 65 20.93 15.99 -1.94
N ALA A 66 19.79 15.46 -1.48
CA ALA A 66 19.33 15.66 -0.10
C ALA A 66 20.27 15.01 0.92
N VAL A 67 20.86 13.85 0.60
CA VAL A 67 21.90 13.21 1.43
C VAL A 67 23.15 14.08 1.46
N GLU A 68 23.67 14.48 0.30
CA GLU A 68 24.92 15.26 0.19
C GLU A 68 24.81 16.63 0.87
N THR A 69 23.64 17.27 0.82
CA THR A 69 23.41 18.59 1.41
C THR A 69 23.02 18.55 2.89
N GLY A 70 22.98 17.35 3.52
CA GLY A 70 22.70 17.19 4.95
C GLY A 70 21.28 17.60 5.37
N LYS A 71 20.31 17.61 4.44
CA LYS A 71 18.93 18.05 4.69
C LYS A 71 18.03 16.98 5.33
N SER A 72 18.62 16.09 6.13
CA SER A 72 17.84 15.16 6.94
C SER A 72 17.10 15.91 8.02
N SER A 73 15.87 15.53 8.33
CA SER A 73 15.06 16.21 9.34
C SER A 73 15.54 15.97 10.78
N ASP A 74 16.28 14.89 11.02
CA ASP A 74 16.78 14.45 12.32
C ASP A 74 18.28 14.74 12.55
N GLY A 75 18.97 15.35 11.57
CA GLY A 75 20.42 15.59 11.63
C GLY A 75 21.28 14.33 11.44
N VAL A 76 20.68 13.15 11.24
CA VAL A 76 21.37 11.90 10.88
C VAL A 76 21.34 11.77 9.36
N GLN A 77 22.42 11.33 8.69
CA GLN A 77 22.56 11.37 7.22
C GLN A 77 21.56 10.53 6.38
N HIS A 78 20.45 10.03 6.95
CA HIS A 78 19.67 8.97 6.31
C HIS A 78 18.13 9.07 6.38
N VAL A 79 17.52 10.00 7.12
CA VAL A 79 16.04 10.12 7.16
C VAL A 79 15.59 11.30 6.30
N HIS A 80 15.05 11.01 5.12
CA HIS A 80 14.58 12.10 4.27
C HIS A 80 13.31 12.72 4.86
N LYS A 81 13.21 14.06 4.86
CA LYS A 81 11.99 14.78 5.26
C LYS A 81 10.71 14.27 4.55
N GLN A 82 10.85 13.80 3.31
CA GLN A 82 9.71 13.21 2.58
C GLN A 82 9.25 11.89 3.19
N ASP A 83 10.18 11.09 3.70
CA ASP A 83 9.89 9.81 4.33
C ASP A 83 9.20 10.00 5.69
N GLU A 84 9.64 10.99 6.46
CA GLU A 84 8.97 11.39 7.71
C GLU A 84 7.52 11.82 7.48
N VAL A 85 7.26 12.58 6.41
CA VAL A 85 5.89 13.00 6.06
C VAL A 85 5.01 11.80 5.73
N LEU A 86 5.54 10.74 5.11
CA LEU A 86 4.78 9.54 4.74
C LEU A 86 4.37 8.67 5.94
N GLU A 87 5.12 8.72 7.03
CA GLU A 87 4.87 7.91 8.23
C GLU A 87 4.20 8.69 9.36
N ASN A 88 4.09 10.01 9.18
CA ASN A 88 3.30 10.84 10.06
C ASN A 88 1.80 10.60 9.84
N LYS A 89 1.10 10.52 10.95
CA LYS A 89 -0.35 10.38 11.02
C LYS A 89 -1.03 11.48 10.19
N TYR A 90 -1.74 11.10 9.12
CA TYR A 90 -2.31 12.05 8.19
C TYR A 90 -3.56 12.76 8.76
N TYR A 91 -3.75 14.03 8.45
CA TYR A 91 -4.99 14.73 8.82
C TYR A 91 -6.10 14.42 7.80
N LEU A 92 -7.03 13.52 8.15
CA LEU A 92 -8.08 13.01 7.24
C LEU A 92 -9.05 14.09 6.72
N GLY A 93 -9.14 15.25 7.39
CA GLY A 93 -10.09 16.32 7.06
C GLY A 93 -11.55 15.84 7.01
N ASP A 94 -12.37 16.54 6.23
CA ASP A 94 -13.80 16.22 6.03
C ASP A 94 -14.05 15.24 4.88
N HIS A 95 -13.01 14.54 4.41
CA HIS A 95 -13.13 13.61 3.31
C HIS A 95 -13.81 12.33 3.79
N ALA A 96 -15.11 12.17 3.50
CA ALA A 96 -15.92 11.03 3.92
C ALA A 96 -15.34 9.63 3.62
N GLN A 97 -14.33 9.52 2.75
CA GLN A 97 -13.68 8.27 2.36
C GLN A 97 -12.15 8.30 2.55
N GLY A 98 -11.64 9.24 3.35
CA GLY A 98 -10.24 9.25 3.76
C GLY A 98 -9.92 7.99 4.57
N ILE A 99 -8.76 7.41 4.32
CA ILE A 99 -8.23 6.26 5.06
C ILE A 99 -6.76 6.49 5.25
N ASP A 100 -6.30 6.46 6.50
CA ASP A 100 -4.88 6.42 6.86
C ASP A 100 -4.64 5.15 7.67
N ALA A 101 -3.78 4.26 7.17
CA ALA A 101 -3.62 2.94 7.73
C ALA A 101 -2.17 2.49 7.82
N VAL A 102 -1.88 1.75 8.88
CA VAL A 102 -0.64 0.99 9.06
C VAL A 102 -0.99 -0.48 9.24
N TYR A 103 -0.27 -1.34 8.55
CA TYR A 103 -0.44 -2.78 8.58
C TYR A 103 0.92 -3.46 8.72
N LEU A 104 1.04 -4.37 9.69
CA LEU A 104 2.20 -5.20 9.91
C LEU A 104 1.80 -6.66 9.80
N ASN A 105 2.65 -7.44 9.12
CA ASN A 105 2.51 -8.88 9.11
C ASN A 105 3.87 -9.56 9.19
N GLY A 106 4.01 -10.52 10.10
CA GLY A 106 5.23 -11.30 10.26
C GLY A 106 4.92 -12.75 10.55
N CYS A 107 5.80 -13.63 10.10
CA CYS A 107 5.78 -15.04 10.48
C CYS A 107 7.19 -15.60 10.57
N ASN A 108 7.33 -16.75 11.22
CA ASN A 108 8.59 -17.49 11.23
C ASN A 108 8.39 -18.97 10.85
N LYS A 109 9.52 -19.67 10.70
CA LYS A 109 9.57 -21.10 10.37
C LYS A 109 8.93 -22.01 11.43
N ASP A 110 8.82 -21.51 12.66
CA ASP A 110 8.28 -22.24 13.81
C ASP A 110 6.75 -22.17 13.88
N GLY A 111 6.12 -21.41 12.98
CA GLY A 111 4.68 -21.27 12.87
C GLY A 111 4.10 -20.13 13.71
N ASP A 112 4.96 -19.30 14.32
CA ASP A 112 4.54 -18.06 14.95
C ASP A 112 4.12 -17.06 13.88
N ALA A 113 3.08 -16.27 14.16
CA ALA A 113 2.61 -15.24 13.26
C ALA A 113 2.00 -14.07 14.03
N VAL A 114 2.28 -12.86 13.56
CA VAL A 114 1.66 -11.63 14.02
C VAL A 114 1.08 -10.92 12.80
N ILE A 115 -0.21 -10.64 12.81
CA ILE A 115 -0.88 -9.87 11.75
C ILE A 115 -1.71 -8.80 12.41
N CYS A 116 -1.38 -7.54 12.15
CA CYS A 116 -1.94 -6.38 12.84
C CYS A 116 -2.22 -5.25 11.86
N GLY A 117 -3.34 -4.57 12.03
CA GLY A 117 -3.67 -3.40 11.23
C GLY A 117 -4.47 -2.39 12.03
N ILE A 118 -4.18 -1.10 11.81
CA ILE A 118 -5.02 0.02 12.27
C ILE A 118 -5.26 0.92 11.06
N ALA A 119 -6.52 1.08 10.67
CA ALA A 119 -6.96 1.97 9.59
C ALA A 119 -7.94 2.99 10.14
N ARG A 120 -7.54 4.27 10.12
CA ARG A 120 -8.34 5.40 10.59
C ARG A 120 -9.24 5.92 9.49
N ARG A 121 -10.45 6.28 9.88
CA ARG A 121 -11.49 6.85 9.02
C ARG A 121 -12.04 8.14 9.63
N PRO A 122 -12.76 8.96 8.84
CA PRO A 122 -13.47 10.13 9.36
C PRO A 122 -14.44 9.77 10.47
N LYS A 123 -14.82 10.77 11.28
CA LYS A 123 -15.79 10.65 12.38
C LYS A 123 -15.33 9.70 13.50
N HIS A 124 -14.01 9.68 13.77
CA HIS A 124 -13.41 8.88 14.84
C HIS A 124 -13.64 7.37 14.72
N VAL A 125 -13.86 6.89 13.50
CA VAL A 125 -13.97 5.47 13.21
C VAL A 125 -12.57 4.91 12.93
N VAL A 126 -12.30 3.73 13.46
CA VAL A 126 -11.08 2.98 13.22
C VAL A 126 -11.40 1.53 12.95
N ASP A 127 -10.87 0.98 11.86
CA ASP A 127 -10.84 -0.46 11.67
C ASP A 127 -9.53 -0.98 12.25
N ALA A 128 -9.59 -1.87 13.24
CA ALA A 128 -8.39 -2.47 13.81
C ALA A 128 -8.57 -3.95 14.15
N PHE A 129 -7.47 -4.68 14.03
CA PHE A 129 -7.42 -6.11 14.35
C PHE A 129 -6.00 -6.52 14.75
N LEU A 130 -5.93 -7.58 15.55
CA LEU A 130 -4.70 -8.29 15.87
C LEU A 130 -4.96 -9.80 15.82
N PHE A 131 -4.15 -10.50 15.03
CA PHE A 131 -4.03 -11.95 15.05
C PHE A 131 -2.64 -12.29 15.60
N LEU A 132 -2.62 -13.17 16.60
CA LEU A 132 -1.39 -13.60 17.25
C LEU A 132 -1.37 -15.12 17.33
N LYS A 133 -0.37 -15.73 16.71
CA LYS A 133 -0.07 -17.15 16.82
C LYS A 133 1.31 -17.30 17.41
N VAL A 134 1.40 -18.02 18.52
CA VAL A 134 2.66 -18.40 19.15
C VAL A 134 2.74 -19.92 19.23
N LYS A 135 3.94 -20.48 19.05
CA LYS A 135 4.22 -21.90 19.13
C LYS A 135 3.80 -22.46 20.48
N GLY A 136 2.96 -23.49 20.42
CA GLY A 136 2.41 -24.15 21.60
C GLY A 136 1.13 -23.52 22.15
N GLU A 137 0.74 -22.33 21.70
CA GLU A 137 -0.52 -21.67 22.07
C GLU A 137 -1.52 -21.74 20.92
N ASP A 138 -2.82 -21.57 21.18
CA ASP A 138 -3.83 -21.44 20.12
C ASP A 138 -3.70 -20.12 19.34
N LEU A 139 -4.39 -19.99 18.20
CA LEU A 139 -4.48 -18.70 17.50
C LEU A 139 -5.38 -17.76 18.28
N LEU A 140 -4.83 -16.60 18.64
CA LEU A 140 -5.51 -15.55 19.39
C LEU A 140 -5.99 -14.44 18.46
N LEU A 141 -7.18 -13.92 18.74
CA LEU A 141 -7.88 -12.91 17.97
C LEU A 141 -8.22 -11.70 18.86
N SER A 142 -8.09 -10.48 18.35
CA SER A 142 -8.59 -9.29 19.05
C SER A 142 -10.09 -9.42 19.38
N PRO A 143 -10.56 -8.87 20.51
CA PRO A 143 -11.94 -9.04 20.98
C PRO A 143 -13.01 -8.66 19.98
N GLU A 144 -12.76 -7.68 19.12
CA GLU A 144 -13.75 -7.14 18.20
C GLU A 144 -14.01 -8.09 17.02
N LEU A 145 -13.05 -8.96 16.69
CA LEU A 145 -13.18 -9.88 15.57
C LEU A 145 -14.44 -10.77 15.73
N PRO A 146 -15.19 -11.02 14.63
CA PRO A 146 -14.83 -10.71 13.24
C PRO A 146 -15.09 -9.26 12.78
N ASP A 147 -15.72 -8.42 13.61
CA ASP A 147 -15.94 -7.01 13.28
C ASP A 147 -14.66 -6.21 13.57
N THR A 148 -14.16 -5.47 12.58
CA THR A 148 -12.98 -4.62 12.78
C THR A 148 -13.35 -3.21 13.20
N TYR A 149 -14.64 -2.84 13.12
CA TYR A 149 -15.11 -1.48 13.40
C TYR A 149 -14.99 -1.13 14.88
N GLN A 150 -14.32 -0.02 15.16
CA GLN A 150 -14.13 0.54 16.49
C GLN A 150 -14.28 2.06 16.45
N GLU A 151 -14.65 2.64 17.58
CA GLU A 151 -14.77 4.09 17.74
C GLU A 151 -13.67 4.61 18.68
N GLN A 152 -13.00 5.66 18.25
CA GLN A 152 -12.06 6.41 19.07
C GLN A 152 -12.83 7.46 19.87
N VAL A 153 -12.71 7.41 21.20
CA VAL A 153 -13.35 8.38 22.10
C VAL A 153 -12.68 9.75 22.00
N THR A 154 -11.39 9.80 21.68
CA THR A 154 -10.58 11.01 21.53
C THR A 154 -9.78 10.97 20.23
N ILE A 155 -9.60 12.13 19.59
CA ILE A 155 -8.60 12.27 18.52
C ILE A 155 -7.24 12.18 19.21
N GLU A 156 -6.62 11.01 19.19
CA GLU A 156 -5.28 10.86 19.73
C GLU A 156 -4.27 11.52 18.78
N GLU A 157 -3.58 12.56 19.23
CA GLU A 157 -2.40 13.08 18.54
C GLU A 157 -1.25 12.07 18.66
N GLY A 158 -0.37 12.01 17.65
CA GLY A 158 0.78 11.10 17.67
C GLY A 158 0.51 9.76 16.97
N TYR A 159 0.45 8.66 17.73
CA TYR A 159 0.53 7.29 17.20
C TYR A 159 -0.84 6.70 16.81
N TYR A 160 -0.81 5.53 16.15
CA TYR A 160 -2.03 4.77 15.83
C TYR A 160 -2.38 3.93 17.06
N ARG A 161 -3.48 4.26 17.74
CA ARG A 161 -3.91 3.54 18.96
C ARG A 161 -5.41 3.30 18.97
N VAL A 162 -5.80 2.12 19.47
CA VAL A 162 -7.19 1.79 19.81
C VAL A 162 -7.23 0.60 20.77
N LYS A 163 -8.02 0.70 21.85
CA LYS A 163 -8.30 -0.38 22.81
C LYS A 163 -7.08 -1.25 23.20
N GLY A 164 -6.01 -0.59 23.64
CA GLY A 164 -4.79 -1.26 24.11
C GLY A 164 -3.81 -1.64 23.00
N LEU A 165 -4.21 -1.63 21.72
CA LEU A 165 -3.33 -1.79 20.57
C LEU A 165 -2.71 -0.45 20.19
N GLU A 166 -1.39 -0.41 20.03
CA GLU A 166 -0.65 0.76 19.56
C GLU A 166 0.40 0.38 18.52
N ILE A 167 0.45 1.16 17.44
CA ILE A 167 1.50 1.14 16.43
C ILE A 167 2.11 2.54 16.38
N ALA A 168 3.37 2.65 16.82
CA ALA A 168 4.10 3.89 16.93
C ALA A 168 5.31 3.90 16.00
N ASN A 169 5.46 4.96 15.20
CA ASN A 169 6.69 5.21 14.46
C ASN A 169 7.76 5.70 15.44
N PHE A 170 8.91 5.03 15.48
CA PHE A 170 10.02 5.43 16.35
C PHE A 170 11.11 6.16 15.56
N ILE A 171 11.51 5.61 14.41
CA ILE A 171 12.45 6.26 13.49
C ILE A 171 11.93 6.06 12.06
N PRO A 172 11.76 7.14 11.28
CA PRO A 172 11.10 6.98 10.01
C PRO A 172 11.81 6.03 9.02
N MET A 173 11.05 5.19 8.32
CA MET A 173 11.48 4.14 7.38
C MET A 173 12.46 3.12 7.98
N ARG A 174 12.54 3.05 9.30
CA ARG A 174 13.52 2.22 10.01
C ARG A 174 12.89 1.39 11.11
N THR A 175 12.12 2.01 11.99
CA THR A 175 11.70 1.33 13.22
C THR A 175 10.29 1.74 13.63
N TRP A 176 9.48 0.72 13.88
CA TRP A 176 8.13 0.84 14.41
C TRP A 176 7.99 0.01 15.68
N LYS A 177 7.25 0.51 16.65
CA LYS A 177 6.91 -0.21 17.88
C LYS A 177 5.45 -0.65 17.80
N LEU A 178 5.20 -1.93 18.03
CA LEU A 178 3.87 -2.53 18.13
C LEU A 178 3.68 -2.98 19.57
N THR A 179 2.67 -2.46 20.25
CA THR A 179 2.30 -2.91 21.59
C THR A 179 0.83 -3.29 21.66
N TYR A 180 0.52 -4.24 22.53
CA TYR A 180 -0.84 -4.59 22.87
C TYR A 180 -0.94 -4.95 24.35
N ASN A 181 -1.94 -4.44 25.04
CA ASN A 181 -2.29 -4.88 26.39
C ASN A 181 -3.81 -5.03 26.47
N GLY A 182 -4.29 -6.26 26.60
CA GLY A 182 -5.72 -6.56 26.66
C GLY A 182 -6.03 -8.05 26.60
N ASP A 183 -7.31 -8.37 26.63
CA ASP A 183 -7.79 -9.75 26.50
C ASP A 183 -7.89 -10.14 25.01
N MET A 184 -7.53 -11.36 24.64
CA MET A 184 -7.73 -11.90 23.29
C MET A 184 -8.61 -13.15 23.34
N LYS A 185 -9.42 -13.35 22.29
CA LYS A 185 -10.25 -14.55 22.11
C LYS A 185 -9.43 -15.69 21.53
N VAL A 186 -9.67 -16.91 22.00
CA VAL A 186 -9.11 -18.11 21.38
C VAL A 186 -9.94 -18.48 20.14
N ARG A 187 -9.31 -18.67 18.98
CA ARG A 187 -10.05 -18.97 17.73
C ARG A 187 -10.93 -20.21 17.83
N ASN A 188 -10.43 -21.25 18.51
CA ASN A 188 -11.12 -22.53 18.64
C ASN A 188 -12.23 -22.50 19.71
N ASP A 189 -12.23 -21.49 20.58
CA ASP A 189 -13.18 -21.31 21.66
C ASP A 189 -13.36 -19.81 21.95
N THR A 190 -14.36 -19.21 21.30
CA THR A 190 -14.60 -17.76 21.38
C THR A 190 -15.14 -17.30 22.73
N GLU A 191 -15.59 -18.21 23.59
CA GLU A 191 -16.00 -17.89 24.96
C GLU A 191 -14.79 -17.78 25.89
N LYS A 192 -13.68 -18.43 25.53
CA LYS A 192 -12.42 -18.34 26.26
C LYS A 192 -11.63 -17.09 25.83
N THR A 193 -11.28 -16.28 26.82
CA THR A 193 -10.34 -15.18 26.68
C THR A 193 -9.06 -15.45 27.46
N VAL A 194 -7.95 -14.90 26.97
CA VAL A 194 -6.63 -14.95 27.63
C VAL A 194 -6.05 -13.55 27.70
N LYS A 195 -5.31 -13.25 28.77
CA LYS A 195 -4.64 -11.96 28.92
C LYS A 195 -3.37 -11.94 28.08
N VAL A 196 -3.20 -10.91 27.26
CA VAL A 196 -2.04 -10.75 26.39
C VAL A 196 -1.39 -9.40 26.62
N GLU A 197 -0.09 -9.44 26.88
CA GLU A 197 0.81 -8.29 26.82
C GLU A 197 1.83 -8.54 25.71
N LEU A 198 1.93 -7.62 24.76
CA LEU A 198 2.80 -7.74 23.60
C LEU A 198 3.60 -6.46 23.46
N GLU A 199 4.91 -6.62 23.29
CA GLU A 199 5.84 -5.54 23.00
C GLU A 199 6.81 -6.01 21.93
N LEU A 200 6.60 -5.53 20.70
CA LEU A 200 7.39 -5.89 19.54
C LEU A 200 7.98 -4.64 18.89
N THR A 201 9.19 -4.78 18.38
CA THR A 201 9.87 -3.78 17.57
C THR A 201 10.06 -4.34 16.17
N TRP A 202 9.51 -3.63 15.20
CA TRP A 202 9.76 -3.86 13.80
C TRP A 202 10.97 -3.03 13.36
N SER A 203 11.94 -3.67 12.71
CA SER A 203 13.16 -3.06 12.22
C SER A 203 13.34 -3.35 10.74
N ALA A 204 13.55 -2.30 9.94
CA ALA A 204 13.79 -2.40 8.52
C ALA A 204 15.08 -3.16 8.21
N VAL A 205 14.99 -4.13 7.30
CA VAL A 205 16.16 -4.85 6.75
C VAL A 205 16.47 -4.37 5.34
N PHE A 206 15.42 -4.00 4.60
CA PHE A 206 15.53 -3.52 3.22
C PHE A 206 15.00 -2.09 3.10
N SER A 207 15.43 -1.39 2.05
CA SER A 207 14.83 -0.11 1.68
C SER A 207 13.35 -0.29 1.32
N HIS A 208 12.53 0.72 1.63
CA HIS A 208 11.13 0.72 1.25
C HIS A 208 10.96 0.74 -0.29
N PHE A 209 9.82 0.23 -0.72
CA PHE A 209 9.29 0.35 -2.06
C PHE A 209 8.05 1.26 -2.04
N ASN A 210 8.21 2.48 -2.51
CA ASN A 210 7.16 3.49 -2.66
C ASN A 210 6.52 3.37 -4.04
N TYR A 211 5.23 3.10 -4.08
CA TYR A 211 4.52 2.79 -5.33
C TYR A 211 4.36 4.00 -6.25
N ASP A 212 4.37 5.21 -5.73
CA ASP A 212 4.28 6.41 -6.56
C ASP A 212 5.55 6.70 -7.32
N THR A 213 6.69 6.32 -6.75
CA THR A 213 8.00 6.72 -7.26
C THR A 213 8.81 5.55 -7.81
N GLN A 214 8.56 4.30 -7.41
CA GLN A 214 9.40 3.16 -7.76
C GLN A 214 8.69 2.09 -8.63
N MET A 215 7.40 2.24 -8.93
CA MET A 215 6.71 1.37 -9.90
C MET A 215 7.37 1.41 -11.29
N SER A 216 7.43 0.27 -11.98
CA SER A 216 8.06 0.21 -13.31
C SER A 216 7.38 1.15 -14.32
N PRO A 217 8.10 2.15 -14.89
CA PRO A 217 7.55 3.05 -15.91
C PRO A 217 7.04 2.30 -17.12
N LYS A 218 7.71 1.19 -17.49
CA LYS A 218 7.34 0.34 -18.61
C LYS A 218 5.96 -0.30 -18.40
N SER A 219 5.72 -0.89 -17.23
CA SER A 219 4.44 -1.53 -16.91
C SER A 219 3.33 -0.50 -16.80
N MET A 220 3.55 0.57 -16.03
CA MET A 220 2.56 1.65 -15.88
C MET A 220 2.21 2.32 -17.21
N ALA A 221 3.21 2.71 -18.01
CA ALA A 221 2.97 3.34 -19.31
C ALA A 221 2.20 2.42 -20.26
N ARG A 222 2.51 1.11 -20.24
CA ARG A 222 1.79 0.12 -21.04
C ARG A 222 0.32 0.04 -20.65
N ASP A 223 0.00 0.06 -19.37
CA ASP A 223 -1.38 -0.08 -18.92
C ASP A 223 -2.17 1.22 -19.10
N LEU A 224 -1.57 2.38 -18.80
CA LEU A 224 -2.15 3.71 -19.07
C LEU A 224 -2.36 3.96 -20.58
N ALA A 225 -1.52 3.40 -21.46
CA ALA A 225 -1.65 3.58 -22.91
C ALA A 225 -2.79 2.77 -23.55
N LYS A 226 -3.24 1.67 -22.91
CA LYS A 226 -4.41 0.91 -23.36
C LYS A 226 -5.69 1.72 -23.18
N GLU A 227 -5.74 2.54 -22.13
CA GLU A 227 -6.92 3.31 -21.75
C GLU A 227 -7.32 4.41 -22.74
N LYS A 228 -8.62 4.74 -22.71
CA LYS A 228 -9.18 5.87 -23.46
C LYS A 228 -8.88 7.17 -22.74
N TRP A 229 -7.83 7.86 -23.19
CA TRP A 229 -7.46 9.16 -22.65
C TRP A 229 -8.55 10.19 -22.88
N SER A 230 -8.99 10.80 -21.78
CA SER A 230 -9.94 11.88 -21.73
C SER A 230 -9.67 12.72 -20.49
N ARG A 231 -10.20 13.93 -20.43
CA ARG A 231 -10.13 14.74 -19.20
C ARG A 231 -10.74 14.00 -18.01
N GLY A 232 -11.84 13.27 -18.23
CA GLY A 232 -12.50 12.45 -17.20
C GLY A 232 -11.60 11.34 -16.68
N TYR A 233 -10.89 10.63 -17.57
CA TYR A 233 -9.93 9.59 -17.20
C TYR A 233 -8.81 10.12 -16.29
N PHE A 234 -8.17 11.24 -16.66
CA PHE A 234 -7.09 11.80 -15.82
C PHE A 234 -7.62 12.40 -14.51
N LYS A 235 -8.83 12.97 -14.50
CA LYS A 235 -9.51 13.36 -13.26
C LYS A 235 -9.74 12.15 -12.35
N LEU A 236 -10.12 11.00 -12.91
CA LEU A 236 -10.34 9.77 -12.18
C LEU A 236 -9.03 9.19 -11.62
N LEU A 237 -7.94 9.21 -12.40
CA LEU A 237 -6.62 8.81 -11.92
C LEU A 237 -6.17 9.67 -10.74
N LYS A 238 -6.33 11.00 -10.84
CA LYS A 238 -6.03 11.90 -9.71
C LYS A 238 -6.93 11.62 -8.52
N LYS A 239 -8.20 11.27 -8.78
CA LYS A 239 -9.20 10.97 -7.76
C LYS A 239 -8.87 9.72 -6.92
N PHE A 240 -8.31 8.70 -7.55
CA PHE A 240 -8.01 7.41 -6.91
C PHE A 240 -6.53 7.21 -6.59
N HIS A 241 -5.71 8.23 -6.76
CA HIS A 241 -4.29 8.17 -6.43
C HIS A 241 -4.12 8.01 -4.93
N GLN A 242 -3.53 6.90 -4.48
CA GLN A 242 -3.21 6.65 -3.09
C GLN A 242 -1.71 6.56 -2.92
N THR A 243 -1.20 7.22 -1.89
CA THR A 243 0.21 7.13 -1.54
C THR A 243 0.40 5.90 -0.66
N HIS A 244 1.29 5.01 -1.06
CA HIS A 244 1.65 3.85 -0.25
C HIS A 244 3.09 3.40 -0.47
N TYR A 245 3.65 2.83 0.58
CA TYR A 245 4.91 2.11 0.50
C TYR A 245 4.83 0.80 1.28
N GLU A 246 5.72 -0.10 0.89
CA GLU A 246 5.92 -1.38 1.56
C GLU A 246 7.38 -1.52 1.93
N GLN A 247 7.67 -2.13 3.08
CA GLN A 247 9.03 -2.35 3.52
C GLN A 247 9.15 -3.70 4.21
N MET A 248 10.28 -4.37 3.95
CA MET A 248 10.60 -5.65 4.57
C MET A 248 11.56 -5.44 5.73
N GLY A 249 11.30 -6.16 6.81
CA GLY A 249 12.01 -6.04 8.07
C GLY A 249 11.91 -7.29 8.93
N VAL A 250 12.29 -7.12 10.18
CA VAL A 250 12.21 -8.13 11.23
C VAL A 250 11.33 -7.59 12.34
N LEU A 251 10.42 -8.41 12.87
CA LEU A 251 9.62 -8.10 14.04
C LEU A 251 10.14 -8.96 15.20
N GLU A 252 10.61 -8.33 16.27
CA GLU A 252 11.19 -9.01 17.43
C GLU A 252 10.69 -8.43 18.74
N GLY A 253 10.61 -9.25 19.79
CA GLY A 253 10.24 -8.81 21.13
C GLY A 253 9.59 -9.90 21.95
N THR A 254 8.73 -9.50 22.88
CA THR A 254 8.12 -10.40 23.88
C THR A 254 6.61 -10.36 23.83
N VAL A 255 6.03 -11.53 24.09
CA VAL A 255 4.59 -11.73 24.23
C VAL A 255 4.34 -12.55 25.47
N THR A 256 3.54 -12.02 26.39
CA THR A 256 3.13 -12.67 27.62
C THR A 256 1.67 -13.07 27.49
N ILE A 257 1.37 -14.37 27.60
CA ILE A 257 0.02 -14.93 27.51
C ILE A 257 -0.31 -15.59 28.84
N ASP A 258 -1.32 -15.10 29.55
CA ASP A 258 -1.70 -15.56 30.91
C ASP A 258 -0.49 -15.67 31.88
N GLY A 259 0.45 -14.71 31.78
CA GLY A 259 1.65 -14.65 32.61
C GLY A 259 2.81 -15.55 32.16
N LYS A 260 2.69 -16.22 31.02
CA LYS A 260 3.76 -17.00 30.40
C LYS A 260 4.41 -16.21 29.28
N ASP A 261 5.73 -16.03 29.37
CA ASP A 261 6.50 -15.25 28.39
C ASP A 261 6.94 -16.09 27.19
N HIS A 262 6.85 -15.46 26.02
CA HIS A 262 7.27 -16.00 24.74
C HIS A 262 8.11 -14.96 23.99
N THR A 263 9.27 -15.37 23.49
CA THR A 263 10.08 -14.51 22.62
C THR A 263 9.67 -14.71 21.17
N ILE A 264 9.44 -13.59 20.48
CA ILE A 264 9.08 -13.54 19.08
C ILE A 264 10.26 -13.02 18.27
N TYR A 265 10.54 -13.70 17.15
CA TYR A 265 11.44 -13.23 16.10
C TYR A 265 10.88 -13.67 14.74
N HIS A 266 10.49 -12.71 13.90
CA HIS A 266 9.78 -12.94 12.64
C HIS A 266 10.40 -12.15 11.50
N ALA A 267 10.41 -12.75 10.31
CA ALA A 267 10.49 -11.94 9.09
C ALA A 267 9.14 -11.26 8.91
N SER A 268 9.14 -9.95 8.67
CA SER A 268 7.91 -9.14 8.69
C SER A 268 7.90 -8.09 7.59
N GLY A 269 6.76 -7.94 6.94
CA GLY A 269 6.44 -6.76 6.14
C GLY A 269 5.76 -5.69 6.99
N ILE A 270 5.95 -4.43 6.60
CA ILE A 270 5.10 -3.30 6.98
C ILE A 270 4.57 -2.62 5.72
N ILE A 271 3.32 -2.21 5.77
CA ILE A 271 2.63 -1.46 4.74
C ILE A 271 2.04 -0.24 5.41
N VAL A 272 2.29 0.94 4.83
CA VAL A 272 1.68 2.19 5.27
C VAL A 272 0.95 2.81 4.09
N LEU A 273 -0.31 3.16 4.33
CA LEU A 273 -1.25 3.70 3.38
C LEU A 273 -1.69 5.10 3.84
N ASP A 274 -1.43 6.11 3.02
CA ASP A 274 -1.85 7.50 3.24
C ASP A 274 -3.02 7.81 2.28
N PRO A 275 -4.08 8.54 2.73
CA PRO A 275 -5.21 8.87 1.87
C PRO A 275 -4.83 9.60 0.57
N SER A 276 -5.66 9.37 -0.46
CA SER A 276 -5.65 10.19 -1.67
C SER A 276 -5.99 11.65 -1.37
N GLU A 277 -5.25 12.62 -1.94
CA GLU A 277 -5.52 14.08 -1.87
C GLU A 277 -6.96 14.50 -2.29
N THR A 278 -7.81 13.58 -2.75
CA THR A 278 -9.09 13.89 -3.40
C THR A 278 -10.30 13.15 -2.83
N GLY A 279 -10.11 12.39 -1.74
CA GLY A 279 -11.15 12.05 -0.77
C GLY A 279 -12.40 11.32 -1.27
N LYS A 280 -12.34 10.55 -2.37
CA LYS A 280 -13.53 9.81 -2.87
C LYS A 280 -13.20 8.43 -3.46
N ARG A 281 -13.69 7.41 -2.75
CA ARG A 281 -13.86 5.97 -3.03
C ARG A 281 -12.64 5.29 -3.62
N SER A 282 -11.66 5.00 -2.78
CA SER A 282 -10.79 3.85 -3.06
C SER A 282 -11.32 2.64 -2.29
N THR A 283 -11.76 1.62 -3.02
CA THR A 283 -11.69 0.25 -2.53
C THR A 283 -10.20 -0.12 -2.60
N ALA A 284 -9.45 0.17 -1.54
CA ALA A 284 -8.10 -0.34 -1.41
C ALA A 284 -8.21 -1.84 -1.12
N THR A 285 -8.38 -2.63 -2.18
CA THR A 285 -8.13 -4.06 -2.12
C THR A 285 -6.62 -4.23 -2.16
N CYS A 286 -5.98 -4.23 -1.00
CA CYS A 286 -4.60 -4.67 -0.90
C CYS A 286 -4.59 -6.19 -1.06
N ILE A 287 -4.42 -6.68 -2.29
CA ILE A 287 -4.11 -8.09 -2.53
C ILE A 287 -2.65 -8.27 -2.14
N ILE A 288 -2.42 -8.60 -0.87
CA ILE A 288 -1.11 -8.97 -0.37
C ILE A 288 -0.86 -10.42 -0.80
N SER A 289 -0.31 -10.60 -2.01
CA SER A 289 0.15 -11.91 -2.48
C SER A 289 1.61 -12.13 -2.09
N PHE A 290 1.85 -12.64 -0.89
CA PHE A 290 3.17 -13.19 -0.54
C PHE A 290 3.30 -14.62 -1.07
N SER A 291 4.21 -14.85 -2.00
CA SER A 291 4.61 -16.21 -2.43
C SER A 291 5.68 -16.75 -1.48
N TRP A 292 5.27 -17.20 -0.29
CA TRP A 292 6.09 -18.07 0.55
C TRP A 292 5.44 -19.45 0.63
N LYS A 293 6.20 -20.47 0.26
CA LYS A 293 5.78 -21.88 0.26
C LYS A 293 5.75 -22.39 1.71
N MET A 294 4.76 -21.97 2.49
CA MET A 294 4.45 -22.53 3.81
C MET A 294 2.99 -22.97 3.84
N GLU A 295 2.77 -24.28 3.72
CA GLU A 295 1.46 -24.94 3.55
C GLU A 295 0.50 -24.75 4.75
N THR A 296 0.97 -24.20 5.87
CA THR A 296 0.21 -24.02 7.12
C THR A 296 -0.33 -22.61 7.34
N VAL A 297 0.21 -21.58 6.67
CA VAL A 297 -0.18 -20.16 6.87
C VAL A 297 -1.01 -19.60 5.71
N TRP A 298 -1.00 -20.26 4.55
CA TRP A 298 -1.73 -19.87 3.34
C TRP A 298 -3.22 -19.57 3.55
N PRO A 299 -3.98 -20.34 4.35
CA PRO A 299 -5.40 -20.08 4.58
C PRO A 299 -5.66 -18.77 5.35
N LEU A 300 -4.75 -18.35 6.23
CA LEU A 300 -4.87 -17.13 7.04
C LEU A 300 -4.62 -15.86 6.19
N VAL A 301 -3.62 -15.90 5.31
CA VAL A 301 -3.30 -14.80 4.39
C VAL A 301 -4.40 -14.59 3.33
N GLN A 302 -4.99 -15.69 2.84
CA GLN A 302 -6.16 -15.62 1.95
C GLN A 302 -7.43 -15.10 2.67
N CYS A 303 -7.62 -15.42 3.95
CA CYS A 303 -8.77 -14.93 4.72
C CYS A 303 -8.74 -13.41 4.95
N VAL A 304 -7.57 -12.84 5.25
CA VAL A 304 -7.41 -11.38 5.41
C VAL A 304 -7.62 -10.67 4.07
N SER A 305 -7.17 -11.27 2.97
CA SER A 305 -7.44 -10.74 1.63
C SER A 305 -8.94 -10.71 1.31
N LEU A 306 -9.73 -11.68 1.79
CA LEU A 306 -11.19 -11.75 1.58
C LEU A 306 -12.01 -10.85 2.52
N LEU A 307 -11.50 -10.52 3.71
CA LEU A 307 -12.15 -9.57 4.62
C LEU A 307 -12.23 -8.15 4.03
N PHE A 308 -11.30 -7.78 3.15
CA PHE A 308 -11.36 -6.54 2.36
C PHE A 308 -12.23 -6.63 1.09
N TYR A 309 -12.82 -7.80 0.78
CA TYR A 309 -13.63 -8.01 -0.43
C TYR A 309 -15.15 -7.90 -0.21
N HIS A 310 -15.63 -7.90 1.05
CA HIS A 310 -17.06 -7.92 1.37
C HIS A 310 -17.57 -6.76 2.27
N ILE A 311 -16.84 -5.64 2.31
CA ILE A 311 -17.28 -4.38 2.93
C ILE A 311 -17.17 -3.22 1.94
#